data_AF-A0A0C2ZEE1-F1
#
_entry.id   AF-A0A0C2ZEE1-F1
#
_cell.length_a   1.000
_cell.length_b   1.000
_cell.length_c   1.000
_cell.angle_alpha   90.00
_cell.angle_beta   90.00
_cell.angle_gamma   90.00
#
_symmetry.space_group_name_H-M   'P 1'
#
loop_
_entity.id
_entity.type
_entity.pdbx_description
1 polymer ?
#
loop_
_entity_poly.entity_id
_entity_poly.type
_entity_poly.pdbx_seq_one_letter_code
_entity_poly.pdbx_strand_id
1 'polypeptide(L)'
;MLERPQDFCEHDIPESTYSVLDLSSVLKIIGVQFLLKEMDLLFRVNAAHLRSDGFQFSVQYEGIREPDVVDPKELKRMLQNSKCVS
;
A
#
# COMPACT_ATOMS: atom_id res chain seq x y z
N MET A 1 -6.46 -13.61 -3.62
CA MET A 1 -7.44 -12.60 -3.19
C MET A 1 -7.05 -12.19 -1.78
N LEU A 2 -7.01 -10.88 -1.51
CA LEU A 2 -6.72 -10.40 -0.15
C LEU A 2 -7.98 -10.60 0.70
N GLU A 3 -7.83 -11.26 1.84
CA GLU A 3 -8.91 -11.48 2.81
C GLU A 3 -8.60 -10.69 4.08
N ARG A 4 -9.65 -10.13 4.69
CA ARG A 4 -9.54 -9.38 5.94
C ARG A 4 -9.37 -10.34 7.12
N PRO A 5 -8.28 -10.21 7.89
CA PRO A 5 -8.15 -10.96 9.14
C PRO A 5 -9.27 -10.56 10.11
N GLN A 6 -9.74 -11.49 10.94
CA GLN A 6 -10.77 -11.16 11.94
C GLN A 6 -10.21 -10.34 13.12
N ASP A 7 -8.91 -10.48 13.41
CA ASP A 7 -8.28 -9.94 14.61
C ASP A 7 -7.02 -9.10 14.30
N PHE A 8 -7.10 -8.17 13.36
CA PHE A 8 -5.93 -7.36 13.00
C PHE A 8 -5.73 -6.14 13.92
N CYS A 9 -4.46 -5.78 14.13
CA CYS A 9 -4.10 -4.55 14.84
C CYS A 9 -3.76 -3.43 13.85
N GLU A 10 -4.22 -2.21 14.14
CA GLU A 10 -3.86 -1.02 13.38
C GLU A 10 -2.69 -0.28 14.03
N HIS A 11 -1.72 0.12 13.20
CA HIS A 11 -0.57 0.91 13.61
C HIS A 11 -0.38 2.14 12.73
N ASP A 12 0.11 3.22 13.33
CA ASP A 12 0.48 4.42 12.60
C ASP A 12 1.61 4.13 11.62
N ILE A 13 1.45 4.58 10.39
CA ILE A 13 2.51 4.51 9.39
C ILE A 13 3.50 5.65 9.68
N PRO A 14 4.78 5.36 9.95
CA PRO A 14 5.78 6.40 10.18
C PRO A 14 5.86 7.33 8.96
N GLU A 15 5.94 8.64 9.19
CA GLU A 15 5.98 9.64 8.11
C GLU A 15 7.14 9.40 7.13
N SER A 16 8.25 8.85 7.60
CA SER A 16 9.39 8.42 6.78
C SER A 16 9.04 7.38 5.70
N THR A 17 7.97 6.60 5.90
CA THR A 17 7.57 5.49 5.01
C THR A 17 6.95 5.98 3.71
N TYR A 18 6.20 7.08 3.74
CA TYR A 18 5.51 7.65 2.57
C TYR A 18 6.07 9.01 2.13
N SER A 19 6.87 9.69 2.97
CA SER A 19 7.53 10.95 2.61
C SER A 19 8.57 10.74 1.51
N VAL A 20 9.23 9.58 1.51
CA VAL A 20 10.28 9.24 0.57
C VAL A 20 9.96 7.90 -0.08
N LEU A 21 9.10 7.85 -1.09
CA LEU A 21 8.99 6.69 -1.98
C LEU A 21 10.23 6.58 -2.90
N ASP A 22 11.42 6.60 -2.29
CA ASP A 22 12.65 6.17 -2.95
C ASP A 22 12.73 4.63 -2.93
N LEU A 23 13.65 4.08 -3.71
CA LEU A 23 13.86 2.63 -3.81
C LEU A 23 14.02 1.93 -2.44
N SER A 24 14.57 2.62 -1.43
CA SER A 24 14.86 2.02 -0.12
C SER A 24 13.60 1.88 0.75
N SER A 25 12.67 2.83 0.65
CA SER A 25 11.39 2.79 1.36
C SER A 25 10.36 1.94 0.62
N VAL A 26 10.44 1.88 -0.70
CA VAL A 26 9.57 1.03 -1.53
C VAL A 26 9.64 -0.44 -1.11
N LEU A 27 10.83 -0.95 -0.80
CA LEU A 27 10.99 -2.33 -0.33
C LEU A 27 10.28 -2.59 1.00
N LYS A 28 10.11 -1.57 1.84
CA LYS A 28 9.49 -1.71 3.17
C LYS A 28 7.97 -1.81 3.12
N ILE A 29 7.35 -1.31 2.05
CA ILE A 29 5.88 -1.31 1.92
C ILE A 29 5.37 -2.52 1.10
N ILE A 30 6.25 -3.17 0.33
CA ILE A 30 5.89 -4.37 -0.43
C ILE A 30 5.55 -5.51 0.54
N GLY A 31 4.41 -6.16 0.31
CA GLY A 31 3.86 -7.25 1.11
C GLY A 31 3.06 -6.78 2.34
N VAL A 32 3.20 -5.50 2.73
CA VAL A 32 2.52 -4.94 3.90
C VAL A 32 1.05 -4.68 3.58
N GLN A 33 0.17 -4.98 4.53
CA GLN A 33 -1.25 -4.69 4.47
C GLN A 33 -1.54 -3.34 5.11
N PHE A 34 -2.45 -2.61 4.51
CA PHE A 34 -2.87 -1.30 4.98
C PHE A 34 -4.40 -1.22 4.97
N LEU A 35 -4.95 -0.54 5.98
CA LEU A 35 -6.37 -0.19 6.03
C LEU A 35 -6.53 1.25 5.58
N LEU A 36 -7.18 1.45 4.43
CA LEU A 36 -7.57 2.75 3.94
C LEU A 36 -8.81 3.23 4.69
N LYS A 37 -8.66 4.27 5.52
CA LYS A 37 -9.71 4.68 6.47
C LYS A 37 -10.98 5.19 5.84
N GLU A 38 -10.87 5.95 4.75
CA GLU A 38 -12.04 6.60 4.13
C GLU A 38 -13.03 5.58 3.56
N MET A 39 -12.54 4.42 3.14
CA MET A 39 -13.34 3.37 2.50
C MET A 39 -13.51 2.12 3.37
N ASP A 40 -12.90 2.09 4.57
CA ASP A 40 -12.73 0.89 5.38
C ASP A 40 -12.30 -0.30 4.50
N LEU A 41 -11.20 -0.15 3.75
CA LEU A 41 -10.78 -1.09 2.72
C LEU A 41 -9.34 -1.53 2.95
N LEU A 42 -9.10 -2.85 3.01
CA LEU A 42 -7.74 -3.37 3.03
C LEU A 42 -7.12 -3.35 1.63
N PHE A 43 -5.85 -3.00 1.58
CA PHE A 43 -5.03 -3.20 0.41
C PHE A 43 -3.63 -3.67 0.78
N ARG A 44 -2.95 -4.31 -0.17
CA ARG A 44 -1.56 -4.75 -0.06
C ARG A 44 -0.79 -4.28 -1.26
N VAL A 45 0.38 -3.69 -1.04
CA VAL A 45 1.31 -3.39 -2.14
C VAL A 45 2.03 -4.69 -2.50
N ASN A 46 1.82 -5.21 -3.70
CA ASN A 46 2.40 -6.49 -4.15
C ASN A 46 3.80 -6.31 -4.73
N ALA A 47 4.01 -5.25 -5.50
CA ALA A 47 5.24 -5.03 -6.24
C ALA A 47 5.41 -3.55 -6.59
N ALA A 48 6.66 -3.17 -6.83
CA ALA A 48 7.00 -1.94 -7.51
C ALA A 48 7.69 -2.28 -8.83
N HIS A 49 7.24 -1.66 -9.90
CA HIS A 49 7.77 -1.81 -11.25
C HIS A 49 8.52 -0.54 -11.62
N LEU A 50 9.78 -0.69 -12.03
CA LEU A 50 10.53 0.41 -12.62
C LEU A 50 10.13 0.55 -14.09
N ARG A 51 9.81 1.78 -14.49
CA ARG A 51 9.50 2.18 -15.86
C ARG A 51 10.39 3.33 -16.30
N SER A 52 10.36 3.63 -17.59
CA SER A 52 11.11 4.74 -18.19
C SER A 52 10.74 6.11 -17.62
N ASP A 53 9.52 6.26 -17.11
CA ASP A 53 8.95 7.48 -16.55
C ASP A 53 8.91 7.50 -15.00
N GLY A 54 9.38 6.45 -14.33
CA GLY A 54 9.43 6.37 -12.87
C GLY A 54 9.01 5.00 -12.32
N PHE A 55 8.38 5.00 -11.15
CA PHE A 55 7.86 3.79 -10.51
C PHE A 55 6.36 3.66 -10.70
N GLN A 56 5.86 2.43 -10.81
CA GLN A 56 4.45 2.08 -10.65
C GLN A 56 4.32 0.98 -9.61
N PHE A 57 3.19 0.95 -8.92
CA PHE A 57 2.96 0.00 -7.84
C PHE A 57 1.77 -0.88 -8.16
N SER A 58 1.95 -2.19 -8.00
CA SER A 58 0.85 -3.14 -8.06
C SER A 58 0.21 -3.23 -6.68
N VAL A 59 -1.09 -2.96 -6.59
CA VAL A 59 -1.86 -2.95 -5.35
C VAL A 59 -3.02 -3.94 -5.42
N GLN A 60 -3.09 -4.84 -4.46
CA GLN A 60 -4.22 -5.76 -4.32
C GLN A 60 -5.19 -5.24 -3.27
N TYR A 61 -6.44 -5.01 -3.66
CA TYR A 61 -7.53 -4.70 -2.73
C TYR A 61 -8.22 -5.96 -2.21
N GLU A 62 -8.82 -5.82 -1.03
CA GLU A 62 -9.71 -6.82 -0.42
C GLU A 62 -10.85 -7.21 -1.35
N GLY A 63 -11.12 -8.51 -1.45
CA GLY A 63 -12.22 -9.04 -2.28
C GLY A 63 -12.02 -8.89 -3.79
N ILE A 64 -10.98 -8.17 -4.24
CA ILE A 64 -10.61 -8.06 -5.65
C ILE A 64 -9.54 -9.11 -5.96
N ARG A 65 -9.65 -9.77 -7.12
CA ARG A 65 -8.68 -10.79 -7.55
C ARG A 65 -7.51 -10.19 -8.31
N GLU A 66 -7.79 -9.22 -9.18
CA GLU A 66 -6.79 -8.60 -10.03
C GLU A 66 -6.17 -7.41 -9.30
N PRO A 67 -4.83 -7.31 -9.23
CA PRO A 67 -4.18 -6.13 -8.70
C PRO A 67 -4.39 -4.94 -9.63
N ASP A 68 -4.56 -3.76 -9.04
CA ASP A 68 -4.53 -2.49 -9.75
C ASP A 68 -3.10 -1.95 -9.85
N VAL A 69 -2.89 -1.00 -10.76
CA VAL A 69 -1.61 -0.31 -10.95
C VAL A 69 -1.77 1.16 -10.61
N VAL A 70 -1.13 1.59 -9.53
CA VAL A 70 -1.18 2.98 -9.05
C VAL A 70 0.17 3.66 -9.22
N ASP A 71 0.13 4.98 -9.41
CA ASP A 71 1.33 5.80 -9.48
C ASP A 71 1.88 6.13 -8.06
N PRO A 72 3.12 6.64 -7.95
CA PRO A 72 3.72 6.95 -6.65
C PRO A 72 2.97 8.04 -5.88
N LYS A 73 2.37 9.01 -6.55
CA LYS A 73 1.63 10.12 -5.90
C LYS A 73 0.32 9.61 -5.33
N GLU A 74 -0.39 8.77 -6.07
CA GLU A 74 -1.60 8.10 -5.64
C GLU A 74 -1.32 7.19 -4.44
N LEU A 75 -0.32 6.31 -4.54
CA LEU A 75 0.06 5.45 -3.43
C LEU A 75 0.44 6.25 -2.18
N LYS A 76 1.17 7.36 -2.34
CA LYS A 76 1.50 8.26 -1.22
C LYS A 76 0.25 8.79 -0.53
N ARG A 77 -0.75 9.25 -1.29
CA ARG A 77 -2.02 9.74 -0.74
C ARG A 77 -2.78 8.63 0.00
N MET A 78 -2.82 7.44 -0.60
CA MET A 78 -3.43 6.28 0.05
C MET A 78 -2.74 5.98 1.39
N LEU A 79 -1.41 5.89 1.42
CA LEU A 79 -0.64 5.62 2.64
C LEU A 79 -0.85 6.70 3.71
N GLN A 80 -0.93 7.98 3.33
CA GLN A 80 -1.21 9.09 4.26
C GLN A 80 -2.59 8.95 4.94
N ASN A 81 -3.54 8.34 4.25
CA ASN A 81 -4.91 8.10 4.74
C ASN A 81 -5.12 6.68 5.27
N SER A 82 -4.03 5.95 5.54
CA SER A 82 -4.09 4.55 5.95
C SER A 82 -3.44 4.28 7.31
N LYS A 83 -3.73 3.10 7.86
CA LYS A 83 -2.97 2.48 8.94
C LYS A 83 -2.31 1.21 8.43
N CYS A 84 -1.15 0.89 8.99
CA CYS A 84 -0.53 -0.41 8.79
C CYS A 84 -1.32 -1.46 9.57
N VAL A 85 -1.44 -2.66 9.01
CA VAL A 85 -2.21 -3.76 9.56
C VAL A 85 -1.31 -4.98 9.74
N SER A 86 -1.36 -5.59 10.93
CA SER A 86 -0.62 -6.82 11.28
C SER A 86 -1.47 -7.80 12.07
#